data_AF-A0AA97I526-F1
#
_entry.id   AF-A0AA97I526-F1
#
_cell.length_a   1.000
_cell.length_b   1.000
_cell.length_c   1.000
_cell.angle_alpha   90.00
_cell.angle_beta   90.00
_cell.angle_gamma   90.00
#
_symmetry.space_group_name_H-M   'P 1'
#
loop_
_entity.id
_entity.type
_entity.pdbx_description
1 polymer ?
#
loop_
_entity_poly.entity_id
_entity_poly.type
_entity_poly.pdbx_seq_one_letter_code
_entity_poly.pdbx_strand_id
1 'polypeptide(L)'
;MIINNKKRKFYLLLALPLGLFVAYIFMTIAPVFKQHPAPVELTVVLEYLCGLFFAIAAGMLFNEDSRVNGVLYAVIFAAIPVFYVILTPGANTGLLIVTFAAGVVSGAVFVINSVFTNRYDNLAKFAKVIFTLFFAIIISFLAYELYISSYSPESTVSGAIALQNVFFFGTGIVMSAILWWLSIKVTVGVRASDIFIFGPRSSGKTYFVLGLWDYISENFEKGHSNEGVILTGDPNDPGEELRISNLYANVLDGKILSRTFRYQMVMYQLTGKKYGIIPVKWTVVDYAGEYYDELNEINFKRAIDVITERMDMPYNEVRKNVGTIDFVKFIKLYHADKLSDPEFTKSVILATMYGNFLRAGKVIFLIDGEKITDDKRGHAQLAREFGGYMKTLIDLEGKNYSRFFSANKKYALVVTKTDLLFWKNEEIKNFILSLNGHKLSDIPEKAKEALSIEKKLFEILSSNKVFKNLVNMMNDINMYFIAVSVDATAEPFPTEDGFEEEIAPSGITPWRFTEIFRFGL
;
A
#
# COMPACT_ATOMS: atom_id res chain seq x y z
N MET A 1 3.44 2.72 -14.76
CA MET A 1 4.56 1.74 -14.87
C MET A 1 5.00 1.22 -13.49
N ILE A 2 5.39 -0.06 -13.34
CA ILE A 2 6.02 -0.57 -12.10
C ILE A 2 7.55 -0.52 -12.27
N ILE A 3 8.25 0.25 -11.42
CA ILE A 3 9.70 0.48 -11.55
C ILE A 3 10.51 -0.70 -11.00
N ASN A 4 10.11 -1.26 -9.86
CA ASN A 4 10.88 -2.28 -9.15
C ASN A 4 10.01 -3.45 -8.67
N ASN A 5 10.28 -4.65 -9.21
CA ASN A 5 9.66 -5.91 -8.79
C ASN A 5 10.64 -7.12 -8.92
N LYS A 6 11.93 -6.89 -9.20
CA LYS A 6 12.87 -7.99 -9.52
C LYS A 6 13.10 -8.92 -8.33
N LYS A 7 13.37 -8.39 -7.13
CA LYS A 7 13.59 -9.19 -5.91
C LYS A 7 12.32 -9.91 -5.45
N ARG A 8 11.16 -9.25 -5.49
CA ARG A 8 9.87 -9.87 -5.15
C ARG A 8 9.49 -10.97 -6.14
N LYS A 9 9.66 -10.75 -7.44
CA LYS A 9 9.57 -11.81 -8.45
C LYS A 9 10.56 -12.94 -8.17
N PHE A 10 11.79 -12.64 -7.77
CA PHE A 10 12.79 -13.65 -7.42
C PHE A 10 12.37 -14.51 -6.22
N TYR A 11 11.85 -13.91 -5.14
CA TYR A 11 11.31 -14.67 -3.99
C TYR A 11 10.12 -15.54 -4.40
N LEU A 12 9.21 -15.03 -5.24
CA LEU A 12 8.10 -15.81 -5.82
C LEU A 12 8.59 -16.97 -6.67
N LEU A 13 9.60 -16.74 -7.50
CA LEU A 13 10.19 -17.74 -8.40
C LEU A 13 10.97 -18.81 -7.64
N LEU A 14 11.59 -18.46 -6.51
CA LEU A 14 12.23 -19.42 -5.59
C LEU A 14 11.21 -20.20 -4.75
N ALA A 15 10.10 -19.58 -4.37
CA ALA A 15 9.08 -20.23 -3.53
C ALA A 15 8.40 -21.42 -4.23
N LEU A 16 8.24 -21.36 -5.56
CA LEU A 16 7.65 -22.42 -6.39
C LEU A 16 8.44 -23.75 -6.37
N PRO A 17 9.73 -23.79 -6.78
CA PRO A 17 10.53 -25.00 -6.74
C PRO A 17 10.79 -25.46 -5.30
N LEU A 18 10.90 -24.53 -4.34
CA LEU A 18 11.02 -24.91 -2.93
C LEU A 18 9.74 -25.57 -2.41
N GLY A 19 8.57 -25.06 -2.78
CA GLY A 19 7.28 -25.68 -2.45
C GLY A 19 7.14 -27.08 -3.05
N LEU A 20 7.58 -27.27 -4.30
CA LEU A 20 7.62 -28.59 -4.94
C LEU A 20 8.61 -29.55 -4.27
N PHE A 21 9.80 -29.05 -3.92
CA PHE A 21 10.81 -29.83 -3.19
C PHE A 21 10.32 -30.24 -1.81
N VAL A 22 9.60 -29.35 -1.13
CA VAL A 22 8.97 -29.61 0.16
C VAL A 22 7.82 -30.60 0.03
N ALA A 23 6.95 -30.46 -0.97
CA ALA A 23 5.89 -31.43 -1.23
C ALA A 23 6.48 -32.82 -1.54
N TYR A 24 7.56 -32.88 -2.31
CA TYR A 24 8.31 -34.10 -2.57
C TYR A 24 8.89 -34.70 -1.28
N ILE A 25 9.51 -33.89 -0.43
CA ILE A 25 10.01 -34.33 0.89
C ILE A 25 8.85 -34.85 1.74
N PHE A 26 7.73 -34.12 1.84
CA PHE A 26 6.54 -34.57 2.58
C PHE A 26 6.00 -35.89 2.04
N MET A 27 5.95 -36.08 0.72
CA MET A 27 5.58 -37.37 0.12
C MET A 27 6.58 -38.48 0.44
N THR A 28 7.87 -38.15 0.53
CA THR A 28 8.93 -39.10 0.89
C THR A 28 8.88 -39.45 2.39
N ILE A 29 8.43 -38.51 3.23
CA ILE A 29 8.28 -38.67 4.68
C ILE A 29 6.97 -39.36 5.05
N ALA A 30 5.91 -39.18 4.25
CA ALA A 30 4.57 -39.71 4.55
C ALA A 30 4.49 -41.22 4.84
N PRO A 31 5.28 -42.11 4.20
CA PRO A 31 5.31 -43.52 4.55
C PRO A 31 5.79 -43.80 5.99
N VAL A 32 6.59 -42.91 6.59
CA VAL A 32 7.04 -43.05 7.99
C VAL A 32 5.91 -42.65 8.94
N PHE A 33 5.11 -41.63 8.59
CA PHE A 33 3.89 -41.28 9.33
C PHE A 33 2.81 -42.38 9.30
N LYS A 34 2.88 -43.32 8.33
CA LYS A 34 2.03 -44.53 8.35
C LYS A 34 2.38 -45.48 9.50
N GLN A 35 3.63 -45.49 9.93
CA GLN A 35 4.12 -46.41 10.97
C GLN A 35 3.88 -45.85 12.38
N HIS A 36 3.87 -44.53 12.51
CA HIS A 36 3.54 -43.80 13.74
C HIS A 36 2.38 -42.82 13.47
N PRO A 37 1.13 -43.30 13.46
CA PRO A 37 -0.01 -42.43 13.18
C PRO A 37 -0.14 -41.36 14.26
N ALA A 38 -0.33 -40.11 13.84
CA ALA A 38 -0.59 -39.01 14.74
C ALA A 38 -1.87 -39.25 15.57
N PRO A 39 -1.95 -38.73 16.81
CA PRO A 39 -3.18 -38.75 17.59
C PRO A 39 -4.34 -38.12 16.82
N VAL A 40 -5.54 -38.67 16.98
CA VAL A 40 -6.75 -38.22 16.24
C VAL A 40 -7.01 -36.74 16.50
N GLU A 41 -6.76 -36.26 17.71
CA GLU A 41 -6.93 -34.87 18.11
C GLU A 41 -6.00 -33.94 17.32
N LEU A 42 -4.74 -34.34 17.14
CA LEU A 42 -3.75 -33.57 16.38
C LEU A 42 -4.16 -33.49 14.91
N THR A 43 -4.62 -34.61 14.35
CA THR A 43 -5.10 -34.69 12.97
C THR A 43 -6.31 -33.80 12.74
N VAL A 44 -7.30 -33.83 13.64
CA VAL A 44 -8.48 -32.95 13.59
C VAL A 44 -8.07 -31.49 13.65
N VAL A 45 -7.15 -31.11 14.54
CA VAL A 45 -6.67 -29.72 14.63
C VAL A 45 -5.96 -29.28 13.35
N LEU A 46 -5.08 -30.11 12.79
CA LEU A 46 -4.37 -29.80 11.54
C LEU A 46 -5.33 -29.66 10.36
N GLU A 47 -6.31 -30.54 10.26
CA GLU A 47 -7.30 -30.52 9.19
C GLU A 47 -8.20 -29.27 9.25
N TYR A 48 -8.60 -28.89 10.47
CA TYR A 48 -9.30 -27.63 10.72
C TYR A 48 -8.47 -26.42 10.29
N LEU A 49 -7.17 -26.40 10.66
CA LEU A 49 -6.25 -25.34 10.28
C LEU A 49 -6.07 -25.28 8.75
N CYS A 50 -5.94 -26.42 8.08
CA CYS A 50 -5.85 -26.50 6.61
C CYS A 50 -7.08 -25.91 5.92
N GLY A 51 -8.29 -26.25 6.38
CA GLY A 51 -9.54 -25.67 5.87
C GLY A 51 -9.59 -24.15 6.08
N LEU A 52 -9.17 -23.70 7.26
CA LEU A 52 -9.11 -22.28 7.60
C LEU A 52 -8.11 -21.52 6.72
N PHE A 53 -6.91 -22.08 6.48
CA PHE A 53 -5.92 -21.51 5.57
C PHE A 53 -6.40 -21.49 4.12
N PHE A 54 -7.09 -22.54 3.67
CA PHE A 54 -7.63 -22.60 2.31
C PHE A 54 -8.59 -21.42 2.08
N ALA A 55 -9.51 -21.18 3.01
CA ALA A 55 -10.41 -20.04 2.93
C ALA A 55 -9.66 -18.69 2.95
N ILE A 56 -8.68 -18.52 3.83
CA ILE A 56 -7.84 -17.30 3.89
C ILE A 56 -7.08 -17.09 2.58
N ALA A 57 -6.49 -18.16 2.02
CA ALA A 57 -5.75 -18.13 0.76
C ALA A 57 -6.66 -17.75 -0.42
N ALA A 58 -7.89 -18.28 -0.44
CA ALA A 58 -8.93 -17.84 -1.38
C ALA A 58 -9.27 -16.34 -1.20
N GLY A 59 -9.37 -15.87 0.04
CA GLY A 59 -9.53 -14.45 0.36
C GLY A 59 -8.39 -13.56 -0.14
N MET A 60 -7.16 -14.06 -0.12
CA MET A 60 -5.99 -13.35 -0.65
C MET A 60 -6.02 -13.18 -2.18
N LEU A 61 -6.84 -13.94 -2.92
CA LEU A 61 -6.99 -13.80 -4.37
C LEU A 61 -7.63 -12.46 -4.78
N PHE A 62 -8.43 -11.89 -3.89
CA PHE A 62 -9.09 -10.60 -4.09
C PHE A 62 -8.13 -9.41 -3.98
N ASN A 63 -6.96 -9.60 -3.37
CA ASN A 63 -5.91 -8.58 -3.28
C ASN A 63 -4.84 -8.80 -4.37
N GLU A 64 -4.58 -7.80 -5.22
CA GLU A 64 -3.64 -7.92 -6.34
C GLU A 64 -2.22 -8.27 -5.89
N ASP A 65 -1.77 -7.80 -4.74
CA ASP A 65 -0.43 -8.12 -4.23
C ASP A 65 -0.33 -9.54 -3.71
N SER A 66 -1.41 -10.07 -3.12
CA SER A 66 -1.39 -11.36 -2.45
C SER A 66 -1.90 -12.47 -3.38
N ARG A 67 -2.43 -12.14 -4.57
CA ARG A 67 -3.09 -13.09 -5.47
C ARG A 67 -2.23 -14.31 -5.81
N VAL A 68 -0.98 -14.11 -6.21
CA VAL A 68 -0.09 -15.22 -6.59
C VAL A 68 0.18 -16.15 -5.39
N ASN A 69 0.38 -15.57 -4.21
CA ASN A 69 0.58 -16.33 -2.98
C ASN A 69 -0.70 -17.04 -2.54
N GLY A 70 -1.85 -16.38 -2.70
CA GLY A 70 -3.17 -16.95 -2.45
C GLY A 70 -3.43 -18.19 -3.29
N VAL A 71 -3.07 -18.17 -4.59
CA VAL A 71 -3.17 -19.35 -5.46
C VAL A 71 -2.27 -20.47 -4.95
N LEU A 72 -0.99 -20.16 -4.66
CA LEU A 72 -0.03 -21.17 -4.22
C LEU A 72 -0.44 -21.81 -2.88
N TYR A 73 -0.85 -21.01 -1.90
CA TYR A 73 -1.33 -21.51 -0.61
C TYR A 73 -2.64 -22.30 -0.74
N ALA A 74 -3.59 -21.83 -1.57
CA ALA A 74 -4.84 -22.56 -1.79
C ALA A 74 -4.57 -23.96 -2.37
N VAL A 75 -3.64 -24.09 -3.31
CA VAL A 75 -3.24 -25.38 -3.88
C VAL A 75 -2.58 -26.28 -2.81
N ILE A 76 -1.64 -25.75 -2.03
CA ILE A 76 -0.95 -26.52 -0.99
C ILE A 76 -1.94 -27.02 0.07
N PHE A 77 -2.78 -26.13 0.60
CA PHE A 77 -3.70 -26.46 1.68
C PHE A 77 -4.94 -27.25 1.24
N ALA A 78 -5.28 -27.26 -0.06
CA ALA A 78 -6.24 -28.21 -0.61
C ALA A 78 -5.63 -29.61 -0.79
N ALA A 79 -4.33 -29.70 -1.10
CA ALA A 79 -3.66 -30.96 -1.35
C ALA A 79 -3.32 -31.73 -0.07
N ILE A 80 -2.87 -31.04 0.99
CA ILE A 80 -2.46 -31.67 2.26
C ILE A 80 -3.54 -32.62 2.85
N PRO A 81 -4.82 -32.21 2.97
CA PRO A 81 -5.94 -33.08 3.34
C PRO A 81 -6.06 -34.37 2.53
N VAL A 82 -6.02 -34.24 1.20
CA VAL A 82 -6.18 -35.35 0.27
C VAL A 82 -5.02 -36.33 0.42
N PHE A 83 -3.80 -35.81 0.57
CA PHE A 83 -2.63 -36.63 0.85
C PHE A 83 -2.75 -37.36 2.19
N TYR A 84 -3.18 -36.69 3.26
CA TYR A 84 -3.28 -37.29 4.59
C TYR A 84 -4.36 -38.39 4.65
N VAL A 85 -5.54 -38.15 4.05
CA VAL A 85 -6.64 -39.13 3.97
C VAL A 85 -6.23 -40.40 3.20
N ILE A 86 -5.47 -40.25 2.10
CA ILE A 86 -5.02 -41.40 1.29
C ILE A 86 -3.88 -42.16 1.97
N LEU A 87 -3.07 -41.47 2.78
CA LEU A 87 -1.85 -42.01 3.34
C LEU A 87 -1.97 -42.44 4.80
N THR A 88 -3.05 -42.17 5.54
CA THR A 88 -3.16 -42.64 6.94
C THR A 88 -4.11 -43.85 7.05
N PRO A 89 -3.61 -45.07 7.31
CA PRO A 89 -4.45 -46.25 7.52
C PRO A 89 -5.38 -46.04 8.74
N GLY A 90 -6.69 -46.19 8.55
CA GLY A 90 -7.67 -46.07 9.64
C GLY A 90 -8.16 -44.64 9.93
N ALA A 91 -7.81 -43.65 9.11
CA ALA A 91 -8.35 -42.30 9.25
C ALA A 91 -9.87 -42.27 9.00
N ASN A 92 -10.63 -41.65 9.90
CA ASN A 92 -12.07 -41.44 9.71
C ASN A 92 -12.30 -40.29 8.71
N THR A 93 -12.41 -40.65 7.43
CA THR A 93 -12.57 -39.71 6.32
C THR A 93 -13.75 -38.75 6.51
N GLY A 94 -14.87 -39.22 7.07
CA GLY A 94 -16.04 -38.40 7.33
C GLY A 94 -15.75 -37.28 8.34
N LEU A 95 -15.09 -37.63 9.45
CA LEU A 95 -14.69 -36.65 10.48
C LEU A 95 -13.72 -35.62 9.92
N LEU A 96 -12.74 -36.03 9.11
CA LEU A 96 -11.75 -35.12 8.51
C LEU A 96 -12.39 -34.14 7.53
N ILE A 97 -13.27 -34.61 6.64
CA ILE A 97 -14.00 -33.73 5.71
C ILE A 97 -14.85 -32.70 6.46
N VAL A 98 -15.58 -33.13 7.50
CA VAL A 98 -16.39 -32.22 8.32
C VAL A 98 -15.52 -31.18 9.02
N THR A 99 -14.37 -31.61 9.53
CA THR A 99 -13.42 -30.74 10.23
C THR A 99 -12.78 -29.72 9.29
N PHE A 100 -12.38 -30.15 8.09
CA PHE A 100 -11.91 -29.25 7.03
C PHE A 100 -12.99 -28.23 6.66
N ALA A 101 -14.23 -28.69 6.43
CA ALA A 101 -15.35 -27.82 6.09
C ALA A 101 -15.64 -26.80 7.20
N ALA A 102 -15.58 -27.21 8.48
CA ALA A 102 -15.70 -26.31 9.62
C ALA A 102 -14.58 -25.25 9.61
N GLY A 103 -13.35 -25.65 9.31
CA GLY A 103 -12.23 -24.73 9.10
C GLY A 103 -12.49 -23.71 7.98
N VAL A 104 -12.99 -24.17 6.84
CA VAL A 104 -13.35 -23.32 5.69
C VAL A 104 -14.43 -22.30 6.07
N VAL A 105 -15.49 -22.72 6.76
CA VAL A 105 -16.57 -21.83 7.21
C VAL A 105 -16.03 -20.76 8.17
N SER A 106 -15.23 -21.16 9.16
CA SER A 106 -14.58 -20.22 10.08
C SER A 106 -13.69 -19.22 9.35
N GLY A 107 -12.87 -19.69 8.40
CA GLY A 107 -12.02 -18.83 7.57
C GLY A 107 -12.83 -17.89 6.67
N ALA A 108 -13.96 -18.34 6.12
CA ALA A 108 -14.83 -17.53 5.28
C ALA A 108 -15.38 -16.30 6.02
N VAL A 109 -15.73 -16.43 7.31
CA VAL A 109 -16.16 -15.29 8.15
C VAL A 109 -15.09 -14.20 8.20
N PHE A 110 -13.81 -14.58 8.39
CA PHE A 110 -12.69 -13.63 8.40
C PHE A 110 -12.48 -12.96 7.04
N VAL A 111 -12.60 -13.73 5.95
CA VAL A 111 -12.48 -13.20 4.58
C VAL A 111 -13.61 -12.22 4.30
N ILE A 112 -14.85 -12.58 4.60
CA ILE A 112 -16.03 -11.74 4.41
C ILE A 112 -15.87 -10.42 5.17
N ASN A 113 -15.49 -10.47 6.45
CA ASN A 113 -15.22 -9.27 7.24
C ASN A 113 -14.10 -8.41 6.63
N SER A 114 -13.02 -9.04 6.14
CA SER A 114 -11.90 -8.33 5.51
C SER A 114 -12.29 -7.67 4.19
N VAL A 115 -13.18 -8.30 3.40
CA VAL A 115 -13.73 -7.77 2.14
C VAL A 115 -14.65 -6.59 2.43
N PHE A 116 -15.58 -6.72 3.39
CA PHE A 116 -16.51 -5.64 3.75
C PHE A 116 -15.85 -4.44 4.41
N THR A 117 -14.73 -4.64 5.13
CA THR A 117 -13.97 -3.55 5.75
C THR A 117 -12.82 -3.05 4.86
N ASN A 118 -12.52 -3.74 3.75
CA ASN A 118 -11.34 -3.52 2.92
C ASN A 118 -10.01 -3.49 3.72
N ARG A 119 -9.89 -4.37 4.73
CA ARG A 119 -8.73 -4.48 5.65
C ARG A 119 -7.94 -5.77 5.43
N TYR A 120 -7.41 -5.96 4.22
CA TYR A 120 -6.56 -7.11 3.88
C TYR A 120 -5.24 -7.15 4.69
N ASP A 121 -4.83 -6.03 5.30
CA ASP A 121 -3.72 -6.01 6.27
C ASP A 121 -4.02 -6.88 7.50
N ASN A 122 -5.26 -6.88 7.97
CA ASN A 122 -5.69 -7.73 9.09
C ASN A 122 -5.71 -9.19 8.68
N LEU A 123 -6.20 -9.50 7.47
CA LEU A 123 -6.19 -10.86 6.93
C LEU A 123 -4.76 -11.42 6.84
N ALA A 124 -3.80 -10.61 6.38
CA ALA A 124 -2.40 -11.02 6.30
C ALA A 124 -1.74 -11.19 7.69
N LYS A 125 -2.05 -10.31 8.65
CA LYS A 125 -1.58 -10.48 10.05
C LYS A 125 -2.13 -11.77 10.65
N PHE A 126 -3.42 -12.03 10.46
CA PHE A 126 -4.06 -13.24 10.93
C PHE A 126 -3.44 -14.48 10.29
N ALA A 127 -3.25 -14.48 8.96
CA ALA A 127 -2.54 -15.55 8.26
C ALA A 127 -1.15 -15.81 8.83
N LYS A 128 -0.36 -14.78 9.16
CA LYS A 128 0.97 -14.93 9.78
C LYS A 128 0.91 -15.59 11.16
N VAL A 129 -0.07 -15.23 11.97
CA VAL A 129 -0.28 -15.85 13.29
C VAL A 129 -0.59 -17.33 13.12
N ILE A 130 -1.52 -17.66 12.22
CA ILE A 130 -1.91 -19.05 11.97
C ILE A 130 -0.74 -19.83 11.36
N PHE A 131 0.02 -19.26 10.41
CA PHE A 131 1.24 -19.89 9.86
C PHE A 131 2.23 -20.23 10.96
N THR A 132 2.44 -19.29 11.90
CA THR A 132 3.34 -19.51 13.03
C THR A 132 2.83 -20.65 13.91
N LEU A 133 1.53 -20.69 14.21
CA LEU A 133 0.92 -21.75 15.01
C LEU A 133 0.99 -23.11 14.30
N PHE A 134 0.69 -23.17 13.00
CA PHE A 134 0.75 -24.38 12.18
C PHE A 134 2.16 -24.98 12.11
N PHE A 135 3.16 -24.15 11.80
CA PHE A 135 4.55 -24.62 11.75
C PHE A 135 5.10 -24.95 13.14
N ALA A 136 4.66 -24.26 14.19
CA ALA A 136 5.00 -24.64 15.57
C ALA A 136 4.48 -26.04 15.90
N ILE A 137 3.22 -26.35 15.56
CA ILE A 137 2.64 -27.68 15.75
C ILE A 137 3.44 -28.75 15.00
N ILE A 138 3.76 -28.52 13.72
CA ILE A 138 4.56 -29.46 12.91
C ILE A 138 5.95 -29.68 13.52
N ILE A 139 6.65 -28.61 13.88
CA ILE A 139 8.01 -28.70 14.45
C ILE A 139 7.97 -29.41 15.80
N SER A 140 6.99 -29.10 16.66
CA SER A 140 6.80 -29.79 17.94
C SER A 140 6.54 -31.27 17.76
N PHE A 141 5.72 -31.65 16.77
CA PHE A 141 5.45 -33.04 16.45
C PHE A 141 6.71 -33.77 15.93
N LEU A 142 7.45 -33.16 14.99
CA LEU A 142 8.72 -33.72 14.49
C LEU A 142 9.77 -33.86 15.59
N ALA A 143 9.83 -32.91 16.53
CA ALA A 143 10.74 -32.97 17.67
C ALA A 143 10.34 -34.07 18.68
N TYR A 144 9.04 -34.26 18.90
CA TYR A 144 8.51 -35.34 19.72
C TYR A 144 8.82 -36.71 19.12
N GLU A 145 8.58 -36.89 17.82
CA GLU A 145 8.89 -38.14 17.10
C GLU A 145 10.40 -38.42 17.07
N LEU A 146 11.23 -37.39 16.90
CA LEU A 146 12.69 -37.51 17.02
C LEU A 146 13.09 -38.02 18.40
N TYR A 147 12.47 -37.48 19.47
CA TYR A 147 12.75 -37.90 20.83
C TYR A 147 12.36 -39.37 21.05
N ILE A 148 11.15 -39.78 20.66
CA ILE A 148 10.69 -41.16 20.86
C ILE A 148 11.50 -42.17 20.05
N SER A 149 11.77 -41.87 18.78
CA SER A 149 12.42 -42.81 17.86
C SER A 149 13.94 -42.94 18.02
N SER A 150 14.60 -41.96 18.64
CA SER A 150 16.07 -41.92 18.74
C SER A 150 16.61 -41.81 20.16
N TYR A 151 15.82 -41.31 21.12
CA TYR A 151 16.30 -40.93 22.45
C TYR A 151 15.44 -41.43 23.62
N SER A 152 14.31 -42.09 23.36
CA SER A 152 13.47 -42.66 24.41
C SER A 152 14.24 -43.79 25.13
N PRO A 153 14.22 -43.84 26.47
CA PRO A 153 14.81 -44.94 27.26
C PRO A 153 14.29 -46.33 26.86
N GLU A 154 13.10 -46.40 26.27
CA GLU A 154 12.42 -47.63 25.84
C GLU A 154 12.77 -48.04 24.40
N SER A 155 13.45 -47.18 23.65
CA SER A 155 13.79 -47.42 22.24
C SER A 155 15.09 -48.22 22.12
N THR A 156 15.00 -49.55 21.96
CA THR A 156 16.15 -50.41 21.60
C THR A 156 16.46 -50.26 20.11
N VAL A 157 17.04 -49.13 19.73
CA VAL A 157 17.34 -48.80 18.33
C VAL A 157 18.86 -48.85 18.11
N SER A 158 19.31 -49.49 17.02
CA SER A 158 20.74 -49.53 16.70
C SER A 158 21.26 -48.13 16.38
N GLY A 159 22.54 -47.86 16.70
CA GLY A 159 23.13 -46.53 16.49
C GLY A 159 23.04 -46.01 15.04
N ALA A 160 23.00 -46.92 14.05
CA ALA A 160 22.82 -46.56 12.64
C ALA A 160 21.40 -46.08 12.32
N ILE A 161 20.37 -46.70 12.92
CA ILE A 161 18.96 -46.32 12.73
C ILE A 161 18.67 -45.01 13.49
N ALA A 162 19.25 -44.83 14.67
CA ALA A 162 19.15 -43.58 15.41
C ALA A 162 19.77 -42.41 14.62
N LEU A 163 20.95 -42.61 13.99
CA LEU A 163 21.56 -41.59 13.14
C LEU A 163 20.70 -41.23 11.93
N GLN A 164 20.06 -42.24 11.31
CA GLN A 164 19.14 -42.05 10.19
C GLN A 164 17.88 -41.26 10.60
N ASN A 165 17.30 -41.58 11.75
CA ASN A 165 16.15 -40.87 12.32
C ASN A 165 16.50 -39.42 12.66
N VAL A 166 17.66 -39.18 13.28
CA VAL A 166 18.17 -37.83 13.58
C VAL A 166 18.35 -37.00 12.31
N PHE A 167 18.96 -37.57 11.28
CA PHE A 167 19.11 -36.88 9.99
C PHE A 167 17.75 -36.57 9.37
N PHE A 168 16.81 -37.50 9.42
CA PHE A 168 15.50 -37.40 8.80
C PHE A 168 14.59 -36.37 9.49
N PHE A 169 14.34 -36.50 10.79
CA PHE A 169 13.52 -35.55 11.55
C PHE A 169 14.21 -34.19 11.70
N GLY A 170 15.54 -34.18 11.88
CA GLY A 170 16.33 -32.95 11.93
C GLY A 170 16.22 -32.14 10.62
N THR A 171 16.31 -32.81 9.47
CA THR A 171 16.09 -32.17 8.16
C THR A 171 14.65 -31.65 8.04
N GLY A 172 13.65 -32.42 8.48
CA GLY A 172 12.25 -31.99 8.50
C GLY A 172 12.01 -30.72 9.33
N ILE A 173 12.63 -30.61 10.50
CA ILE A 173 12.56 -29.43 11.37
C ILE A 173 13.20 -28.21 10.68
N VAL A 174 14.43 -28.36 10.16
CA VAL A 174 15.13 -27.27 9.46
C VAL A 174 14.33 -26.78 8.26
N MET A 175 13.79 -27.70 7.46
CA MET A 175 12.95 -27.35 6.31
C MET A 175 11.65 -26.65 6.72
N SER A 176 10.98 -27.12 7.78
CA SER A 176 9.78 -26.48 8.32
C SER A 176 10.07 -25.05 8.80
N ALA A 177 11.23 -24.82 9.43
CA ALA A 177 11.66 -23.49 9.85
C ALA A 177 11.93 -22.55 8.64
N ILE A 178 12.58 -23.07 7.58
CA ILE A 178 12.81 -22.30 6.35
C ILE A 178 11.47 -21.91 5.68
N LEU A 179 10.52 -22.85 5.62
CA LEU A 179 9.20 -22.61 5.03
C LEU A 179 8.37 -21.62 5.84
N TRP A 180 8.41 -21.73 7.16
CA TRP A 180 7.80 -20.75 8.05
C TRP A 180 8.38 -19.37 7.76
N TRP A 181 9.71 -19.24 7.77
CA TRP A 181 10.39 -17.97 7.50
C TRP A 181 9.99 -17.37 6.14
N LEU A 182 9.98 -18.18 5.08
CA LEU A 182 9.54 -17.75 3.75
C LEU A 182 8.07 -17.38 3.72
N SER A 183 7.18 -18.17 4.34
CA SER A 183 5.74 -17.90 4.35
C SER A 183 5.42 -16.57 5.04
N ILE A 184 6.12 -16.25 6.13
CA ILE A 184 6.00 -14.96 6.82
C ILE A 184 6.50 -13.79 5.94
N LYS A 185 7.57 -13.99 5.17
CA LYS A 185 8.14 -12.96 4.28
C LYS A 185 7.29 -12.74 3.03
N VAL A 186 6.71 -13.79 2.48
CA VAL A 186 5.89 -13.79 1.27
C VAL A 186 4.48 -13.26 1.56
N THR A 187 3.94 -13.54 2.75
CA THR A 187 2.63 -13.02 3.18
C THR A 187 2.71 -11.52 3.46
N VAL A 188 2.24 -10.72 2.51
CA VAL A 188 2.18 -9.27 2.61
C VAL A 188 0.72 -8.84 2.53
N GLY A 189 0.28 -8.02 3.49
CA GLY A 189 -1.00 -7.35 3.46
C GLY A 189 -0.77 -5.85 3.42
N VAL A 190 -1.06 -5.24 2.27
CA VAL A 190 -1.08 -3.79 2.15
C VAL A 190 -2.44 -3.31 2.65
N ARG A 191 -2.43 -2.33 3.55
CA ARG A 191 -3.68 -1.70 3.99
C ARG A 191 -4.30 -0.96 2.81
N ALA A 192 -5.50 -1.35 2.40
CA ALA A 192 -6.14 -0.77 1.22
C ALA A 192 -6.77 0.60 1.49
N SER A 193 -7.07 0.92 2.76
CA SER A 193 -7.73 2.17 3.15
C SER A 193 -6.73 3.25 3.59
N ASP A 194 -6.96 4.49 3.14
CA ASP A 194 -6.18 5.71 3.38
C ASP A 194 -4.91 5.83 2.52
N ILE A 195 -4.93 6.81 1.60
CA ILE A 195 -3.87 7.09 0.63
C ILE A 195 -3.31 8.47 0.92
N PHE A 196 -2.12 8.52 1.48
CA PHE A 196 -1.50 9.79 1.80
C PHE A 196 -0.88 10.39 0.54
N ILE A 197 -1.31 11.60 0.18
CA ILE A 197 -0.75 12.35 -0.94
C ILE A 197 0.21 13.37 -0.39
N PHE A 198 1.46 13.28 -0.84
CA PHE A 198 2.56 14.10 -0.36
C PHE A 198 3.17 14.84 -1.53
N GLY A 199 3.28 16.16 -1.42
CA GLY A 199 3.84 16.97 -2.49
C GLY A 199 4.27 18.36 -2.03
N PRO A 200 5.35 18.91 -2.61
CA PRO A 200 5.84 20.24 -2.32
C PRO A 200 4.89 21.31 -2.85
N ARG A 201 5.26 22.57 -2.68
CA ARG A 201 4.53 23.70 -3.26
C ARG A 201 4.43 23.56 -4.78
N SER A 202 3.27 23.92 -5.32
CA SER A 202 2.94 23.89 -6.76
C SER A 202 2.84 22.51 -7.41
N SER A 203 2.99 21.40 -6.67
CA SER A 203 2.88 20.04 -7.22
C SER A 203 1.48 19.61 -7.67
N GLY A 204 0.51 20.53 -7.77
CA GLY A 204 -0.85 20.23 -8.21
C GLY A 204 -1.72 19.43 -7.24
N LYS A 205 -1.45 19.45 -5.92
CA LYS A 205 -2.23 18.70 -4.89
C LYS A 205 -3.74 18.90 -5.02
N THR A 206 -4.18 20.15 -5.04
CA THR A 206 -5.60 20.53 -5.07
C THR A 206 -6.27 20.08 -6.38
N TYR A 207 -5.63 20.31 -7.53
CA TYR A 207 -6.10 19.78 -8.82
C TYR A 207 -6.13 18.25 -8.85
N PHE A 208 -5.14 17.58 -8.26
CA PHE A 208 -5.11 16.12 -8.18
C PHE A 208 -6.28 15.56 -7.37
N VAL A 209 -6.70 16.25 -6.29
CA VAL A 209 -7.92 15.90 -5.55
C VAL A 209 -9.16 16.04 -6.43
N LEU A 210 -9.25 17.10 -7.23
CA LEU A 210 -10.36 17.28 -8.16
C LEU A 210 -10.43 16.17 -9.21
N GLY A 211 -9.31 15.80 -9.81
CA GLY A 211 -9.25 14.67 -10.75
C GLY A 211 -9.63 13.32 -10.10
N LEU A 212 -9.28 13.11 -8.83
CA LEU A 212 -9.74 11.93 -8.08
C LEU A 212 -11.26 11.96 -7.84
N TRP A 213 -11.79 13.11 -7.45
CA TRP A 213 -13.20 13.32 -7.17
C TRP A 213 -14.07 13.10 -8.42
N ASP A 214 -13.65 13.68 -9.53
CA ASP A 214 -14.31 13.55 -10.83
C ASP A 214 -14.36 12.08 -11.27
N TYR A 215 -13.19 11.41 -11.27
CA TYR A 215 -13.12 9.99 -11.61
C TYR A 215 -14.00 9.11 -10.71
N ILE A 216 -14.05 9.36 -9.40
CA ILE A 216 -14.93 8.59 -8.49
C ILE A 216 -16.39 8.80 -8.83
N SER A 217 -16.77 10.05 -9.09
CA SER A 217 -18.15 10.43 -9.38
C SER A 217 -18.64 9.79 -10.67
N GLU A 218 -17.78 9.67 -11.69
CA GLU A 218 -18.12 9.03 -12.96
C GLU A 218 -18.11 7.49 -12.91
N ASN A 219 -17.18 6.89 -12.15
CA ASN A 219 -16.92 5.44 -12.23
C ASN A 219 -17.55 4.61 -11.10
N PHE A 220 -18.14 5.23 -10.07
CA PHE A 220 -18.76 4.53 -8.94
C PHE A 220 -20.22 4.97 -8.73
N GLU A 221 -21.15 4.30 -9.42
CA GLU A 221 -22.59 4.62 -9.44
C GLU A 221 -23.30 4.59 -8.06
N LYS A 222 -22.77 3.89 -7.05
CA LYS A 222 -23.43 3.70 -5.74
C LYS A 222 -22.50 3.95 -4.56
N GLY A 223 -23.00 4.73 -3.59
CA GLY A 223 -22.34 4.96 -2.30
C GLY A 223 -21.17 5.92 -2.36
N HIS A 224 -21.17 6.86 -3.30
CA HIS A 224 -20.22 7.95 -3.32
C HIS A 224 -20.53 8.95 -2.21
N SER A 225 -19.56 9.22 -1.34
CA SER A 225 -19.63 10.35 -0.42
C SER A 225 -18.32 11.11 -0.44
N ASN A 226 -18.45 12.43 -0.40
CA ASN A 226 -17.33 13.34 -0.32
C ASN A 226 -17.50 14.13 0.97
N GLU A 227 -16.63 13.89 1.93
CA GLU A 227 -16.53 14.72 3.12
C GLU A 227 -15.24 15.53 3.04
N GLY A 228 -15.35 16.86 3.16
CA GLY A 228 -14.20 17.74 3.31
C GLY A 228 -14.28 18.44 4.66
N VAL A 229 -13.24 18.30 5.49
CA VAL A 229 -13.15 19.03 6.76
C VAL A 229 -12.02 20.03 6.64
N ILE A 230 -12.41 21.30 6.59
CA ILE A 230 -11.51 22.44 6.45
C ILE A 230 -11.21 22.99 7.84
N LEU A 231 -9.91 23.11 8.16
CA LEU A 231 -9.38 23.87 9.29
C LEU A 231 -8.72 25.13 8.76
N THR A 232 -8.97 26.23 9.46
CA THR A 232 -8.39 27.56 9.21
C THR A 232 -7.97 28.15 10.55
N GLY A 233 -6.78 28.71 10.60
CA GLY A 233 -6.32 29.54 11.72
C GLY A 233 -6.70 31.00 11.59
N ASP A 234 -7.31 31.42 10.48
CA ASP A 234 -7.83 32.78 10.31
C ASP A 234 -9.36 32.78 10.53
N PRO A 235 -9.87 33.43 11.59
CA PRO A 235 -11.30 33.49 11.85
C PRO A 235 -12.11 34.27 10.80
N ASN A 236 -11.46 35.11 9.98
CA ASN A 236 -12.13 35.84 8.90
C ASN A 236 -12.18 35.04 7.58
N ASP A 237 -11.41 33.96 7.48
CA ASP A 237 -11.39 33.08 6.33
C ASP A 237 -11.94 31.71 6.74
N PRO A 238 -13.23 31.43 6.50
CA PRO A 238 -13.83 30.13 6.79
C PRO A 238 -13.26 28.98 5.93
N GLY A 239 -12.41 29.29 4.93
CA GLY A 239 -11.81 28.33 4.01
C GLY A 239 -12.80 27.75 3.01
N GLU A 240 -13.93 28.43 2.78
CA GLU A 240 -14.99 27.98 1.87
C GLU A 240 -14.47 27.75 0.44
N GLU A 241 -13.47 28.51 0.00
CA GLU A 241 -12.83 28.32 -1.32
C GLU A 241 -12.25 26.92 -1.51
N LEU A 242 -11.84 26.25 -0.42
CA LEU A 242 -11.25 24.91 -0.46
C LEU A 242 -12.31 23.79 -0.46
N ARG A 243 -13.61 24.11 -0.45
CA ARG A 243 -14.65 23.10 -0.65
C ARG A 243 -14.58 22.58 -2.09
N ILE A 244 -14.68 21.26 -2.28
CA ILE A 244 -14.62 20.63 -3.62
C ILE A 244 -15.58 21.29 -4.61
N SER A 245 -16.81 21.62 -4.19
CA SER A 245 -17.80 22.31 -5.03
C SER A 245 -17.34 23.68 -5.51
N ASN A 246 -16.68 24.44 -4.64
CA ASN A 246 -16.22 25.79 -4.94
C ASN A 246 -14.93 25.74 -5.78
N LEU A 247 -14.03 24.80 -5.47
CA LEU A 247 -12.87 24.49 -6.30
C LEU A 247 -13.32 24.11 -7.73
N TYR A 248 -14.31 23.22 -7.86
CA TYR A 248 -14.86 22.84 -9.16
C TYR A 248 -15.48 24.03 -9.91
N ALA A 249 -16.29 24.84 -9.23
CA ALA A 249 -16.88 26.04 -9.81
C ALA A 249 -15.82 27.03 -10.31
N ASN A 250 -14.73 27.22 -9.54
CA ASN A 250 -13.62 28.09 -9.95
C ASN A 250 -12.91 27.56 -11.20
N VAL A 251 -12.74 26.24 -11.35
CA VAL A 251 -12.17 25.65 -12.57
C VAL A 251 -13.09 25.89 -13.77
N LEU A 252 -14.41 25.71 -13.61
CA LEU A 252 -15.37 25.99 -14.68
C LEU A 252 -15.40 27.48 -15.07
N ASP A 253 -15.16 28.38 -14.12
CA ASP A 253 -15.00 29.82 -14.34
C ASP A 253 -13.64 30.17 -15.00
N GLY A 254 -12.76 29.19 -15.25
CA GLY A 254 -11.41 29.41 -15.77
C GLY A 254 -10.47 30.12 -14.80
N LYS A 255 -10.78 30.12 -13.50
CA LYS A 255 -9.96 30.77 -12.46
C LYS A 255 -8.87 29.82 -11.97
N ILE A 256 -7.68 30.36 -11.76
CA ILE A 256 -6.59 29.65 -11.07
C ILE A 256 -7.00 29.42 -9.62
N LEU A 257 -6.95 28.16 -9.18
CA LEU A 257 -7.26 27.80 -7.80
C LEU A 257 -6.29 28.47 -6.82
N SER A 258 -6.85 29.06 -5.76
CA SER A 258 -6.07 29.66 -4.69
C SER A 258 -5.20 28.61 -4.00
N ARG A 259 -4.02 29.05 -3.58
CA ARG A 259 -3.03 28.17 -2.92
C ARG A 259 -3.46 27.97 -1.47
N THR A 260 -3.38 26.74 -0.97
CA THR A 260 -3.57 26.42 0.44
C THR A 260 -2.58 27.21 1.30
N PHE A 261 -3.07 28.11 2.14
CA PHE A 261 -2.24 28.95 3.01
C PHE A 261 -1.71 28.18 4.22
N ARG A 262 -0.66 28.70 4.88
CA ARG A 262 -0.02 28.03 6.03
C ARG A 262 -0.94 27.81 7.22
N TYR A 263 -1.95 28.66 7.39
CA TYR A 263 -2.94 28.49 8.45
C TYR A 263 -4.12 27.60 8.03
N GLN A 264 -4.12 27.06 6.81
CA GLN A 264 -5.20 26.23 6.29
C GLN A 264 -4.77 24.77 6.12
N MET A 265 -5.72 23.86 6.32
CA MET A 265 -5.60 22.46 5.95
C MET A 265 -6.98 21.90 5.66
N VAL A 266 -7.07 21.04 4.65
CA VAL A 266 -8.31 20.32 4.35
C VAL A 266 -8.05 18.83 4.33
N MET A 267 -8.90 18.08 5.01
CA MET A 267 -8.93 16.63 4.90
C MET A 267 -10.14 16.21 4.08
N TYR A 268 -9.90 15.77 2.86
CA TYR A 268 -10.90 15.18 1.97
C TYR A 268 -10.99 13.69 2.19
N GLN A 269 -12.20 13.16 2.28
CA GLN A 269 -12.50 11.75 2.29
C GLN A 269 -13.47 11.46 1.15
N LEU A 270 -12.96 10.82 0.10
CA LEU A 270 -13.73 10.37 -1.05
C LEU A 270 -14.00 8.88 -0.87
N THR A 271 -15.27 8.49 -0.87
CA THR A 271 -15.67 7.08 -0.74
C THR A 271 -16.40 6.62 -1.99
N GLY A 272 -16.28 5.33 -2.29
CA GLY A 272 -17.02 4.65 -3.35
C GLY A 272 -17.11 3.15 -3.07
N LYS A 273 -17.81 2.39 -3.91
CA LYS A 273 -17.94 0.93 -3.76
C LYS A 273 -17.52 0.18 -5.03
N LYS A 274 -16.38 -0.53 -4.97
CA LYS A 274 -15.96 -1.43 -6.06
C LYS A 274 -16.89 -2.64 -6.12
N TYR A 275 -17.38 -2.96 -7.32
CA TYR A 275 -18.38 -4.01 -7.57
C TYR A 275 -19.64 -3.86 -6.70
N GLY A 276 -19.96 -2.65 -6.25
CA GLY A 276 -21.11 -2.36 -5.38
C GLY A 276 -21.00 -2.83 -3.92
N ILE A 277 -19.94 -3.55 -3.53
CA ILE A 277 -19.82 -4.19 -2.21
C ILE A 277 -18.56 -3.76 -1.46
N ILE A 278 -17.41 -3.66 -2.14
CA ILE A 278 -16.12 -3.43 -1.49
C ILE A 278 -15.91 -1.92 -1.31
N PRO A 279 -15.87 -1.38 -0.08
CA PRO A 279 -15.69 0.05 0.10
C PRO A 279 -14.27 0.48 -0.29
N VAL A 280 -14.20 1.53 -1.08
CA VAL A 280 -12.96 2.22 -1.48
C VAL A 280 -12.97 3.56 -0.78
N LYS A 281 -11.93 3.86 0.00
CA LYS A 281 -11.81 5.12 0.75
C LYS A 281 -10.46 5.77 0.46
N TRP A 282 -10.54 6.96 -0.12
CA TRP A 282 -9.42 7.85 -0.38
C TRP A 282 -9.45 8.98 0.63
N THR A 283 -8.39 9.12 1.39
CA THR A 283 -8.27 10.19 2.39
C THR A 283 -7.10 11.08 1.98
N VAL A 284 -7.37 12.28 1.48
CA VAL A 284 -6.35 13.23 1.03
C VAL A 284 -6.25 14.38 2.02
N VAL A 285 -5.03 14.70 2.43
CA VAL A 285 -4.76 15.90 3.22
C VAL A 285 -4.15 16.94 2.27
N ASP A 286 -4.86 18.04 2.05
CA ASP A 286 -4.34 19.22 1.37
C ASP A 286 -3.84 20.21 2.42
N TYR A 287 -2.61 20.66 2.23
CA TYR A 287 -1.83 21.41 3.18
C TYR A 287 -0.87 22.34 2.45
N ALA A 288 -0.45 23.41 3.12
CA ALA A 288 0.53 24.34 2.58
C ALA A 288 1.86 23.63 2.28
N GLY A 289 2.37 23.78 1.06
CA GLY A 289 3.55 23.06 0.57
C GLY A 289 4.82 23.33 1.38
N GLU A 290 4.85 24.34 2.25
CA GLU A 290 5.97 24.64 3.14
C GLU A 290 6.08 23.70 4.34
N TYR A 291 5.03 22.96 4.72
CA TYR A 291 5.16 21.94 5.78
C TYR A 291 5.83 20.64 5.29
N TYR A 292 6.14 20.58 4.01
CA TYR A 292 6.74 19.43 3.34
C TYR A 292 8.09 19.01 3.96
N ASP A 293 9.00 19.95 4.20
CA ASP A 293 10.35 19.67 4.72
C ASP A 293 10.39 19.53 6.26
N GLU A 294 9.30 19.91 6.92
CA GLU A 294 9.09 19.81 8.36
C GLU A 294 8.52 18.46 8.83
N LEU A 295 8.12 17.57 7.92
CA LEU A 295 7.50 16.29 8.26
C LEU A 295 8.51 15.26 8.80
N ASN A 296 8.69 15.17 10.12
CA ASN A 296 9.57 14.20 10.77
C ASN A 296 9.07 13.81 12.18
N GLU A 297 9.63 12.73 12.75
CA GLU A 297 9.17 12.17 14.04
C GLU A 297 9.35 13.15 15.21
N ILE A 298 10.40 13.98 15.19
CA ILE A 298 10.69 14.95 16.26
C ILE A 298 9.61 16.03 16.27
N ASN A 299 9.34 16.62 15.11
CA ASN A 299 8.28 17.61 14.93
C ASN A 299 6.91 17.02 15.23
N PHE A 300 6.66 15.76 14.88
CA PHE A 300 5.43 15.06 15.24
C PHE A 300 5.26 14.95 16.76
N LYS A 301 6.27 14.48 17.49
CA LYS A 301 6.18 14.35 18.97
C LYS A 301 5.90 15.70 19.62
N ARG A 302 6.65 16.74 19.23
CA ARG A 302 6.43 18.11 19.72
C ARG A 302 5.02 18.62 19.40
N ALA A 303 4.53 18.35 18.19
CA ALA A 303 3.18 18.74 17.81
C ALA A 303 2.11 18.03 18.66
N ILE A 304 2.30 16.74 18.97
CA ILE A 304 1.40 16.01 19.88
C ILE A 304 1.45 16.62 21.28
N ASP A 305 2.62 17.00 21.79
CA ASP A 305 2.75 17.62 23.11
C ASP A 305 1.97 18.94 23.20
N VAL A 306 2.12 19.81 22.20
CA VAL A 306 1.36 21.07 22.10
C VAL A 306 -0.15 20.81 22.03
N ILE A 307 -0.58 19.84 21.22
CA ILE A 307 -2.00 19.49 21.09
C ILE A 307 -2.56 18.93 22.41
N THR A 308 -1.80 18.05 23.07
CA THR A 308 -2.14 17.41 24.35
C THR A 308 -2.35 18.47 25.43
N GLU A 309 -1.38 19.39 25.57
CA GLU A 309 -1.44 20.49 26.54
C GLU A 309 -2.62 21.41 26.27
N ARG A 310 -2.79 21.84 25.02
CA ARG A 310 -3.85 22.80 24.67
C ARG A 310 -5.24 22.19 24.71
N MET A 311 -5.40 20.90 24.46
CA MET A 311 -6.71 20.24 24.47
C MET A 311 -7.06 19.56 25.80
N ASP A 312 -6.11 19.53 26.75
CA ASP A 312 -6.24 18.79 28.02
C ASP A 312 -6.63 17.31 27.79
N MET A 313 -5.99 16.69 26.80
CA MET A 313 -6.24 15.30 26.42
C MET A 313 -5.02 14.44 26.70
N PRO A 314 -5.17 13.17 27.10
CA PRO A 314 -4.02 12.28 27.28
C PRO A 314 -3.22 12.10 25.99
N TYR A 315 -1.89 12.15 26.09
CA TYR A 315 -0.97 12.01 24.96
C TYR A 315 -1.27 10.80 24.07
N ASN A 316 -1.56 9.65 24.70
CA ASN A 316 -1.87 8.41 23.99
C ASN A 316 -3.17 8.48 23.18
N GLU A 317 -4.16 9.24 23.67
CA GLU A 317 -5.43 9.42 22.99
C GLU A 317 -5.26 10.33 21.77
N VAL A 318 -4.58 11.46 21.95
CA VAL A 318 -4.23 12.38 20.85
C VAL A 318 -3.43 11.62 19.79
N ARG A 319 -2.34 10.96 20.17
CA ARG A 319 -1.52 10.16 19.24
C ARG A 319 -2.32 9.07 18.50
N LYS A 320 -3.28 8.44 19.17
CA LYS A 320 -4.13 7.38 18.59
C LYS A 320 -5.22 7.92 17.66
N ASN A 321 -5.60 9.20 17.75
CA ASN A 321 -6.70 9.78 16.95
C ASN A 321 -6.23 10.75 15.86
N VAL A 322 -5.07 11.38 16.04
CA VAL A 322 -4.45 12.29 15.08
C VAL A 322 -4.30 11.65 13.69
N GLY A 323 -4.60 12.43 12.64
CA GLY A 323 -4.58 11.98 11.24
C GLY A 323 -5.85 11.29 10.76
N THR A 324 -6.94 11.36 11.52
CA THR A 324 -8.29 10.90 11.13
C THR A 324 -9.21 12.07 10.89
N ILE A 325 -10.18 11.91 9.97
CA ILE A 325 -11.17 12.95 9.69
C ILE A 325 -11.98 13.31 10.95
N ASP A 326 -12.28 12.33 11.80
CA ASP A 326 -13.06 12.52 13.03
C ASP A 326 -12.30 13.38 14.05
N PHE A 327 -10.98 13.22 14.14
CA PHE A 327 -10.15 14.07 14.99
C PHE A 327 -10.09 15.52 14.46
N VAL A 328 -9.99 15.69 13.14
CA VAL A 328 -10.05 17.02 12.52
C VAL A 328 -11.42 17.67 12.74
N LYS A 329 -12.52 16.91 12.62
CA LYS A 329 -13.89 17.36 12.96
C LYS A 329 -14.00 17.74 14.43
N PHE A 330 -13.44 16.94 15.33
CA PHE A 330 -13.42 17.20 16.76
C PHE A 330 -12.76 18.54 17.07
N ILE A 331 -11.58 18.80 16.48
CA ILE A 331 -10.91 20.11 16.63
C ILE A 331 -11.78 21.24 16.08
N LYS A 332 -12.36 21.08 14.87
CA LYS A 332 -13.22 22.10 14.27
C LYS A 332 -14.46 22.44 15.12
N LEU A 333 -15.05 21.44 15.78
CA LEU A 333 -16.29 21.61 16.53
C LEU A 333 -16.07 22.12 17.96
N TYR A 334 -15.01 21.67 18.62
CA TYR A 334 -14.82 21.90 20.07
C TYR A 334 -13.59 22.75 20.42
N HIS A 335 -12.68 22.99 19.46
CA HIS A 335 -11.42 23.70 19.68
C HIS A 335 -11.08 24.67 18.55
N ALA A 336 -12.07 25.15 17.80
CA ALA A 336 -11.85 26.13 16.72
C ALA A 336 -11.28 27.45 17.24
N ASP A 337 -11.64 27.84 18.47
CA ASP A 337 -11.11 29.00 19.18
C ASP A 337 -9.58 28.95 19.35
N LYS A 338 -9.01 27.74 19.44
CA LYS A 338 -7.56 27.54 19.61
C LYS A 338 -6.80 27.62 18.29
N LEU A 339 -7.47 27.53 17.14
CA LEU A 339 -6.83 27.58 15.82
C LEU A 339 -6.30 28.98 15.47
N SER A 340 -6.77 30.05 16.12
CA SER A 340 -6.19 31.38 15.93
C SER A 340 -4.73 31.47 16.41
N ASP A 341 -4.29 30.53 17.25
CA ASP A 341 -2.89 30.40 17.63
C ASP A 341 -2.08 29.71 16.51
N PRO A 342 -1.11 30.40 15.88
CA PRO A 342 -0.32 29.83 14.80
C PRO A 342 0.47 28.58 15.21
N GLU A 343 0.92 28.49 16.47
CA GLU A 343 1.67 27.33 16.95
C GLU A 343 0.77 26.10 17.11
N PHE A 344 -0.44 26.29 17.64
CA PHE A 344 -1.43 25.23 17.73
C PHE A 344 -1.87 24.77 16.34
N THR A 345 -2.21 25.68 15.44
CA THR A 345 -2.60 25.34 14.06
C THR A 345 -1.50 24.61 13.32
N LYS A 346 -0.26 25.10 13.39
CA LYS A 346 0.90 24.40 12.82
C LYS A 346 1.05 22.99 13.40
N SER A 347 0.89 22.83 14.71
CA SER A 347 0.98 21.54 15.37
C SER A 347 -0.13 20.59 14.90
N VAL A 348 -1.37 21.06 14.79
CA VAL A 348 -2.50 20.27 14.26
C VAL A 348 -2.23 19.80 12.83
N ILE A 349 -1.70 20.68 11.97
CA ILE A 349 -1.38 20.34 10.57
C ILE A 349 -0.29 19.27 10.52
N LEU A 350 0.86 19.50 11.17
CA LEU A 350 1.99 18.56 11.18
C LEU A 350 1.60 17.21 11.78
N ALA A 351 0.87 17.24 12.90
CA ALA A 351 0.36 16.04 13.56
C ALA A 351 -0.58 15.27 12.61
N THR A 352 -1.52 15.96 11.96
CA THR A 352 -2.48 15.35 11.03
C THR A 352 -1.77 14.74 9.82
N MET A 353 -0.84 15.45 9.20
CA MET A 353 -0.06 14.94 8.07
C MET A 353 0.74 13.68 8.45
N TYR A 354 1.50 13.74 9.55
CA TYR A 354 2.35 12.62 9.98
C TYR A 354 1.51 11.44 10.47
N GLY A 355 0.45 11.71 11.23
CA GLY A 355 -0.50 10.70 11.70
C GLY A 355 -1.23 10.01 10.54
N ASN A 356 -1.62 10.76 9.50
CA ASN A 356 -2.22 10.19 8.30
C ASN A 356 -1.21 9.34 7.53
N PHE A 357 0.02 9.82 7.33
CA PHE A 357 1.10 9.04 6.74
C PHE A 357 1.32 7.71 7.48
N LEU A 358 1.38 7.72 8.82
CA LEU A 358 1.60 6.51 9.62
C LEU A 358 0.47 5.49 9.42
N ARG A 359 -0.77 5.97 9.27
CA ARG A 359 -1.95 5.13 9.03
C ARG A 359 -2.05 4.63 7.60
N ALA A 360 -1.61 5.42 6.63
CA ALA A 360 -1.77 5.15 5.22
C ALA A 360 -1.02 3.87 4.82
N GLY A 361 -1.73 2.97 4.13
CA GLY A 361 -1.12 1.80 3.50
C GLY A 361 -0.52 2.11 2.14
N LYS A 362 -0.85 3.26 1.56
CA LYS A 362 -0.35 3.70 0.26
C LYS A 362 0.03 5.17 0.33
N VAL A 363 1.14 5.52 -0.31
CA VAL A 363 1.66 6.89 -0.32
C VAL A 363 1.94 7.30 -1.76
N ILE A 364 1.48 8.48 -2.13
CA ILE A 364 1.70 9.09 -3.45
C ILE A 364 2.60 10.30 -3.27
N PHE A 365 3.73 10.32 -3.96
CA PHE A 365 4.62 11.48 -4.05
C PHE A 365 4.35 12.23 -5.36
N LEU A 366 3.94 13.48 -5.26
CA LEU A 366 3.64 14.29 -6.44
C LEU A 366 4.89 14.99 -6.98
N ILE A 367 5.14 14.83 -8.26
CA ILE A 367 6.20 15.51 -8.99
C ILE A 367 5.53 16.58 -9.84
N ASP A 368 6.01 17.81 -9.72
CA ASP A 368 5.52 18.92 -10.53
C ASP A 368 6.10 18.81 -11.95
N GLY A 369 5.24 18.45 -12.92
CA GLY A 369 5.66 18.27 -14.31
C GLY A 369 6.24 19.54 -14.93
N GLU A 370 5.78 20.72 -14.48
CA GLU A 370 6.30 22.00 -14.95
C GLU A 370 7.77 22.25 -14.57
N LYS A 371 8.33 21.48 -13.63
CA LYS A 371 9.75 21.56 -13.27
C LYS A 371 10.63 20.63 -14.12
N ILE A 372 10.02 19.75 -14.93
CA ILE A 372 10.71 18.87 -15.88
C ILE A 372 10.94 19.66 -17.18
N THR A 373 11.68 20.74 -17.06
CA THR A 373 12.09 21.63 -18.16
C THR A 373 13.54 21.36 -18.53
N ASP A 374 13.96 21.83 -19.70
CA ASP A 374 15.36 21.75 -20.13
C ASP A 374 16.29 22.72 -19.35
N ASP A 375 15.72 23.59 -18.50
CA ASP A 375 16.48 24.51 -17.64
C ASP A 375 17.08 23.82 -16.38
N LYS A 376 18.32 24.20 -16.06
CA LYS A 376 19.04 23.87 -14.82
C LYS A 376 18.26 24.25 -13.57
N ARG A 377 17.47 25.34 -13.59
CA ARG A 377 16.68 25.76 -12.41
C ARG A 377 15.62 24.73 -12.05
N GLY A 378 14.89 24.19 -13.03
CA GLY A 378 13.90 23.13 -12.84
C GLY A 378 14.54 21.86 -12.26
N HIS A 379 15.64 21.41 -12.85
CA HIS A 379 16.40 20.26 -12.35
C HIS A 379 16.91 20.43 -10.91
N ALA A 380 17.38 21.63 -10.54
CA ALA A 380 17.85 21.93 -9.19
C ALA A 380 16.70 21.90 -8.17
N GLN A 381 15.52 22.40 -8.54
CA GLN A 381 14.32 22.33 -7.68
C GLN A 381 13.88 20.88 -7.48
N LEU A 382 13.79 20.08 -8.55
CA LEU A 382 13.47 18.66 -8.48
C LEU A 382 14.47 17.89 -7.61
N ALA A 383 15.77 18.18 -7.71
CA ALA A 383 16.79 17.55 -6.86
C ALA A 383 16.54 17.83 -5.37
N ARG A 384 16.15 19.06 -5.00
CA ARG A 384 15.81 19.41 -3.61
C ARG A 384 14.55 18.69 -3.15
N GLU A 385 13.53 18.62 -3.99
CA GLU A 385 12.29 17.91 -3.70
C GLU A 385 12.54 16.42 -3.48
N PHE A 386 13.29 15.75 -4.37
CA PHE A 386 13.67 14.35 -4.20
C PHE A 386 14.48 14.11 -2.93
N GLY A 387 15.38 15.03 -2.57
CA GLY A 387 16.09 14.99 -1.29
C GLY A 387 15.15 15.06 -0.09
N GLY A 388 14.12 15.91 -0.15
CA GLY A 388 13.06 15.98 0.86
C GLY A 388 12.26 14.68 0.98
N TYR A 389 11.94 14.03 -0.13
CA TYR A 389 11.24 12.74 -0.13
C TYR A 389 12.09 11.66 0.51
N MET A 390 13.38 11.60 0.18
CA MET A 390 14.33 10.67 0.78
C MET A 390 14.41 10.86 2.30
N LYS A 391 14.58 12.11 2.76
CA LYS A 391 14.62 12.43 4.20
C LYS A 391 13.35 11.97 4.91
N THR A 392 12.20 12.34 4.37
CA THR A 392 10.88 11.98 4.89
C THR A 392 10.75 10.45 5.01
N LEU A 393 11.10 9.71 3.95
CA LEU A 393 11.10 8.25 3.94
C LEU A 393 12.04 7.64 5.00
N ILE A 394 13.26 8.16 5.14
CA ILE A 394 14.24 7.68 6.13
C ILE A 394 13.75 7.90 7.56
N ASP A 395 13.26 9.11 7.83
CA ASP A 395 12.75 9.48 9.15
C ASP A 395 11.51 8.65 9.53
N LEU A 396 10.71 8.24 8.55
CA LEU A 396 9.48 7.50 8.73
C LEU A 396 9.65 5.99 8.85
N GLU A 397 10.70 5.41 8.27
CA GLU A 397 11.04 3.99 8.41
C GLU A 397 12.00 3.72 9.60
N GLY A 398 12.11 4.70 10.52
CA GLY A 398 12.79 4.55 11.80
C GLY A 398 14.32 4.53 11.70
N LYS A 399 14.89 5.28 10.74
CA LYS A 399 16.34 5.47 10.56
C LYS A 399 17.15 4.18 10.37
N ASN A 400 16.51 3.07 10.04
CA ASN A 400 17.20 1.82 9.78
C ASN A 400 17.72 1.80 8.35
N TYR A 401 18.94 2.29 8.13
CA TYR A 401 19.64 2.18 6.84
C TYR A 401 19.76 0.73 6.32
N SER A 402 19.58 -0.26 7.19
CA SER A 402 19.76 -1.69 6.90
C SER A 402 18.48 -2.54 6.95
N ARG A 403 17.33 -2.00 7.38
CA ARG A 403 16.05 -2.75 7.33
C ARG A 403 15.25 -2.37 6.10
N PHE A 404 14.78 -3.41 5.43
CA PHE A 404 13.74 -3.38 4.41
C PHE A 404 12.61 -2.43 4.81
N PHE A 405 12.29 -1.47 3.94
CA PHE A 405 11.07 -0.68 4.00
C PHE A 405 9.90 -1.60 4.36
N SER A 406 9.00 -1.13 5.23
CA SER A 406 7.85 -1.90 5.67
C SER A 406 7.06 -2.41 4.47
N ALA A 407 7.08 -3.74 4.25
CA ALA A 407 6.36 -4.39 3.15
C ALA A 407 4.84 -4.13 3.18
N ASN A 408 4.32 -3.55 4.27
CA ASN A 408 2.91 -3.26 4.47
C ASN A 408 2.47 -1.95 3.78
N LYS A 409 3.38 -1.19 3.15
CA LYS A 409 3.06 0.03 2.39
C LYS A 409 3.41 -0.07 0.90
N LYS A 410 2.65 0.62 0.07
CA LYS A 410 2.97 0.88 -1.34
C LYS A 410 3.29 2.34 -1.57
N TYR A 411 4.12 2.60 -2.58
CA TYR A 411 4.52 3.94 -2.93
C TYR A 411 4.32 4.19 -4.42
N ALA A 412 3.94 5.41 -4.78
CA ALA A 412 3.88 5.87 -6.17
C ALA A 412 4.60 7.22 -6.31
N LEU A 413 5.33 7.39 -7.41
CA LEU A 413 5.77 8.69 -7.91
C LEU A 413 4.77 9.09 -9.00
N VAL A 414 4.12 10.23 -8.83
CA VAL A 414 3.10 10.69 -9.76
C VAL A 414 3.51 12.03 -10.33
N VAL A 415 3.81 12.09 -11.62
CA VAL A 415 4.05 13.34 -12.34
C VAL A 415 2.70 13.97 -12.65
N THR A 416 2.49 15.19 -12.16
CA THR A 416 1.28 15.99 -12.42
C THR A 416 1.54 16.98 -13.55
N LYS A 417 0.47 17.58 -14.11
CA LYS A 417 0.54 18.61 -15.15
C LYS A 417 1.27 18.14 -16.41
N THR A 418 1.01 16.89 -16.80
CA THR A 418 1.66 16.26 -17.97
C THR A 418 1.28 16.98 -19.28
N ASP A 419 0.11 17.59 -19.31
CA ASP A 419 -0.38 18.48 -20.37
C ASP A 419 0.54 19.70 -20.55
N LEU A 420 0.86 20.43 -19.48
CA LEU A 420 1.77 21.58 -19.56
C LEU A 420 3.19 21.18 -19.96
N LEU A 421 3.62 20.01 -19.51
CA LEU A 421 4.93 19.46 -19.86
C LEU A 421 5.05 19.18 -21.36
N PHE A 422 3.97 18.73 -22.02
CA PHE A 422 3.94 18.58 -23.48
C PHE A 422 4.25 19.91 -24.20
N TRP A 423 3.84 21.04 -23.63
CA TRP A 423 4.09 22.36 -24.23
C TRP A 423 5.45 22.95 -23.86
N LYS A 424 5.94 22.71 -22.63
CA LYS A 424 7.15 23.34 -22.08
C LYS A 424 8.45 22.54 -22.30
N ASN A 425 8.38 21.26 -22.67
CA ASN A 425 9.57 20.41 -22.89
C ASN A 425 9.63 19.91 -24.33
N GLU A 426 10.65 20.33 -25.10
CA GLU A 426 10.76 20.00 -26.54
C GLU A 426 10.93 18.49 -26.78
N GLU A 427 11.69 17.80 -25.94
CA GLU A 427 11.92 16.36 -26.06
C GLU A 427 10.60 15.58 -25.94
N ILE A 428 9.76 15.95 -24.97
CA ILE A 428 8.46 15.29 -24.76
C ILE A 428 7.43 15.73 -25.80
N LYS A 429 7.44 17.01 -26.20
CA LYS A 429 6.60 17.50 -27.30
C LYS A 429 6.82 16.69 -28.58
N ASN A 430 8.07 16.61 -29.02
CA ASN A 430 8.45 15.87 -30.22
C ASN A 430 8.12 14.39 -30.09
N PHE A 431 8.26 13.81 -28.89
CA PHE A 431 7.89 12.43 -28.63
C PHE A 431 6.38 12.20 -28.77
N ILE A 432 5.53 13.05 -28.18
CA ILE A 432 4.06 12.92 -28.26
C ILE A 432 3.58 13.14 -29.71
N LEU A 433 4.15 14.12 -30.43
CA LEU A 433 3.89 14.31 -31.86
C LEU A 433 4.25 13.07 -32.69
N SER A 434 5.34 12.37 -32.35
CA SER A 434 5.73 11.12 -33.02
C SER A 434 4.76 9.95 -32.77
N LEU A 435 3.91 10.06 -31.75
CA LEU A 435 2.83 9.13 -31.45
C LEU A 435 1.48 9.54 -32.09
N ASN A 436 1.50 10.54 -32.99
CA ASN A 436 0.32 11.16 -33.60
C ASN A 436 -0.62 11.85 -32.58
N GLY A 437 -0.11 12.30 -31.44
CA GLY A 437 -0.87 13.14 -30.49
C GLY A 437 -0.60 14.62 -30.75
N HIS A 438 -1.64 15.40 -31.02
CA HIS A 438 -1.53 16.87 -31.11
C HIS A 438 -1.72 17.54 -29.74
N LYS A 439 -2.41 16.85 -28.83
CA LYS A 439 -2.57 17.14 -27.41
C LYS A 439 -2.61 15.85 -26.61
N LEU A 440 -2.48 15.95 -25.28
CA LEU A 440 -2.41 14.78 -24.42
C LEU A 440 -3.71 13.93 -24.47
N SER A 441 -4.86 14.58 -24.60
CA SER A 441 -6.18 13.93 -24.71
C SER A 441 -6.35 13.07 -25.98
N ASP A 442 -5.55 13.28 -27.03
CA ASP A 442 -5.60 12.46 -28.25
C ASP A 442 -5.04 11.05 -28.01
N ILE A 443 -4.26 10.87 -26.93
CA ILE A 443 -3.66 9.60 -26.56
C ILE A 443 -4.55 8.92 -25.52
N PRO A 444 -5.23 7.80 -25.86
CA PRO A 444 -6.12 7.14 -24.92
C PRO A 444 -5.38 6.63 -23.68
N GLU A 445 -5.97 6.77 -22.48
CA GLU A 445 -5.30 6.45 -21.20
C GLU A 445 -4.77 5.01 -21.09
N LYS A 446 -5.43 4.06 -21.75
CA LYS A 446 -5.13 2.62 -21.71
C LYS A 446 -4.21 2.16 -22.85
N ALA A 447 -3.82 3.08 -23.73
CA ALA A 447 -3.01 2.77 -24.91
C ALA A 447 -1.55 2.47 -24.52
N LYS A 448 -0.81 1.80 -25.41
CA LYS A 448 0.62 1.48 -25.17
C LYS A 448 1.47 2.76 -25.20
N GLU A 449 1.03 3.72 -25.99
CA GLU A 449 1.56 5.07 -26.19
C GLU A 449 1.61 5.84 -24.87
N ALA A 450 0.54 5.77 -24.07
CA ALA A 450 0.51 6.38 -22.73
C ALA A 450 1.59 5.80 -21.79
N LEU A 451 1.83 4.48 -21.86
CA LEU A 451 2.91 3.85 -21.11
C LEU A 451 4.29 4.27 -21.63
N SER A 452 4.42 4.52 -22.93
CA SER A 452 5.67 5.00 -23.53
C SER A 452 6.01 6.43 -23.06
N ILE A 453 5.01 7.30 -22.87
CA ILE A 453 5.19 8.63 -22.26
C ILE A 453 5.74 8.51 -20.85
N GLU A 454 5.17 7.63 -20.02
CA GLU A 454 5.68 7.39 -18.65
C GLU A 454 7.12 6.89 -18.64
N LYS A 455 7.47 5.98 -19.55
CA LYS A 455 8.85 5.49 -19.69
C LYS A 455 9.80 6.62 -20.05
N LYS A 456 9.41 7.47 -21.01
CA LYS A 456 10.22 8.61 -21.44
C LYS A 456 10.44 9.61 -20.30
N LEU A 457 9.38 9.96 -19.57
CA LEU A 457 9.46 10.82 -18.38
C LEU A 457 10.36 10.21 -17.30
N PHE A 458 10.24 8.91 -17.07
CA PHE A 458 11.08 8.20 -16.11
C PHE A 458 12.58 8.23 -16.52
N GLU A 459 12.89 8.11 -17.81
CA GLU A 459 14.25 8.22 -18.34
C GLU A 459 14.82 9.63 -18.12
N ILE A 460 14.04 10.67 -18.44
CA ILE A 460 14.42 12.07 -18.20
C ILE A 460 14.73 12.29 -16.73
N LEU A 461 13.84 11.88 -15.82
CA LEU A 461 14.06 12.00 -14.38
C LEU A 461 15.24 11.16 -13.88
N SER A 462 15.50 9.99 -14.50
CA SER A 462 16.62 9.11 -14.15
C SER A 462 18.00 9.69 -14.48
N SER A 463 18.07 10.73 -15.32
CA SER A 463 19.29 11.51 -15.49
C SER A 463 19.70 12.27 -14.21
N ASN A 464 18.73 12.59 -13.35
CA ASN A 464 18.98 13.24 -12.06
C ASN A 464 19.51 12.22 -11.03
N LYS A 465 20.72 12.44 -10.53
CA LYS A 465 21.37 11.56 -9.55
C LYS A 465 20.55 11.37 -8.27
N VAL A 466 19.86 12.41 -7.80
CA VAL A 466 19.04 12.34 -6.58
C VAL A 466 17.78 11.50 -6.81
N PHE A 467 17.13 11.65 -7.97
CA PHE A 467 16.01 10.79 -8.35
C PHE A 467 16.42 9.32 -8.45
N LYS A 468 17.57 9.04 -9.09
CA LYS A 468 18.12 7.69 -9.17
C LYS A 468 18.39 7.10 -7.79
N ASN A 469 18.90 7.90 -6.85
CA ASN A 469 19.11 7.47 -5.47
C ASN A 469 17.79 7.19 -4.74
N LEU A 470 16.79 8.05 -4.90
CA LEU A 470 15.44 7.85 -4.36
C LEU A 470 14.85 6.51 -4.87
N VAL A 471 14.86 6.26 -6.18
CA VAL A 471 14.42 4.99 -6.77
C VAL A 471 15.20 3.80 -6.23
N ASN A 472 16.54 3.95 -6.10
CA ASN A 472 17.40 2.89 -5.58
C ASN A 472 17.13 2.53 -4.12
N MET A 473 16.85 3.52 -3.27
CA MET A 473 16.43 3.27 -1.89
C MET A 473 15.17 2.40 -1.86
N MET A 474 14.26 2.62 -2.81
CA MET A 474 12.99 1.90 -2.89
C MET A 474 13.06 0.61 -3.73
N ASN A 475 14.25 0.08 -4.01
CA ASN A 475 14.43 -1.15 -4.80
C ASN A 475 13.78 -2.40 -4.17
N ASP A 476 13.57 -2.39 -2.86
CA ASP A 476 13.02 -3.52 -2.11
C ASP A 476 11.48 -3.47 -1.96
N ILE A 477 10.84 -2.43 -2.49
CA ILE A 477 9.39 -2.22 -2.44
C ILE A 477 8.79 -2.05 -3.82
N ASN A 478 7.51 -2.38 -3.95
CA ASN A 478 6.76 -2.11 -5.18
C ASN A 478 6.49 -0.61 -5.29
N MET A 479 7.21 0.04 -6.20
CA MET A 479 7.00 1.44 -6.56
C MET A 479 6.36 1.57 -7.94
N TYR A 480 5.32 2.40 -8.00
CA TYR A 480 4.65 2.80 -9.25
C TYR A 480 5.17 4.16 -9.71
N PHE A 481 5.31 4.33 -11.02
CA PHE A 481 5.52 5.60 -11.67
C PHE A 481 4.33 5.88 -12.57
N ILE A 482 3.64 6.99 -12.38
CA ILE A 482 2.42 7.33 -13.11
C ILE A 482 2.54 8.79 -13.56
N ALA A 483 2.16 9.09 -14.79
CA ALA A 483 2.01 10.46 -15.26
C ALA A 483 0.53 10.76 -15.41
N VAL A 484 0.06 11.90 -14.89
CA VAL A 484 -1.35 12.31 -14.92
C VAL A 484 -1.49 13.76 -15.37
N SER A 485 -2.67 14.06 -15.89
CA SER A 485 -3.15 15.42 -16.12
C SER A 485 -4.59 15.53 -15.62
N VAL A 486 -4.95 16.67 -15.05
CA VAL A 486 -6.32 16.97 -14.59
C VAL A 486 -7.15 17.58 -15.73
N ASP A 487 -6.48 18.23 -16.67
CA ASP A 487 -7.07 18.74 -17.91
C ASP A 487 -6.14 18.40 -19.08
N ALA A 488 -6.35 17.22 -19.68
CA ALA A 488 -5.56 16.80 -20.84
C ALA A 488 -5.92 17.54 -22.14
N THR A 489 -6.88 18.46 -22.07
CA THR A 489 -7.26 19.36 -23.17
C THR A 489 -6.65 20.75 -23.02
N ALA A 490 -5.92 21.03 -21.93
CA ALA A 490 -5.32 22.32 -21.68
C ALA A 490 -4.32 22.71 -22.78
N GLU A 491 -4.58 23.86 -23.39
CA GLU A 491 -3.72 24.51 -24.37
C GLU A 491 -3.28 25.86 -23.78
N PRO A 492 -1.99 26.19 -23.82
CA PRO A 492 -1.52 27.50 -23.40
C PRO A 492 -2.15 28.61 -24.26
N PHE A 493 -2.48 29.75 -23.65
CA PHE A 493 -2.68 30.96 -24.43
C PHE A 493 -1.33 31.46 -24.97
N PRO A 494 -1.17 31.65 -26.30
CA PRO A 494 0.03 32.24 -26.85
C PRO A 494 0.10 33.73 -26.46
N THR A 495 1.21 34.14 -25.86
CA THR A 495 1.55 35.53 -25.54
C THR A 495 2.69 36.03 -26.43
N GLU A 496 2.88 37.35 -26.53
CA GLU A 496 3.94 37.96 -27.37
C GLU A 496 5.37 37.48 -26.99
N ASP A 497 5.57 37.05 -25.74
CA ASP A 497 6.84 36.53 -25.21
C ASP A 497 6.90 34.99 -25.10
N GLY A 498 5.88 34.26 -25.57
CA GLY A 498 5.81 32.80 -25.53
C GLY A 498 4.45 32.23 -25.11
N PHE A 499 4.41 31.45 -24.03
CA PHE A 499 3.19 30.90 -23.44
C PHE A 499 2.99 31.47 -22.03
N GLU A 500 1.75 31.66 -21.58
CA GLU A 500 1.47 32.08 -20.19
C GLU A 500 2.19 31.18 -19.16
N GLU A 501 2.77 31.80 -18.13
CA GLU A 501 3.55 31.08 -17.11
C GLU A 501 2.69 30.13 -16.25
N GLU A 502 1.44 30.50 -15.95
CA GLU A 502 0.45 29.68 -15.22
C GLU A 502 -0.82 29.52 -16.09
N ILE A 503 -1.08 28.30 -16.57
CA ILE A 503 -2.27 27.98 -17.35
C ILE A 503 -3.34 27.46 -16.39
N ALA A 504 -4.48 28.15 -16.34
CA ALA A 504 -5.64 27.69 -15.61
C ALA A 504 -6.36 26.60 -16.43
N PRO A 505 -6.63 25.41 -15.88
CA PRO A 505 -7.50 24.46 -16.55
C PRO A 505 -8.90 25.08 -16.70
N SER A 506 -9.49 24.87 -17.88
CA SER A 506 -10.84 25.38 -18.22
C SER A 506 -11.93 24.32 -18.03
N GLY A 507 -11.51 23.09 -17.73
CA GLY A 507 -12.38 21.98 -17.38
C GLY A 507 -11.62 20.92 -16.58
N ILE A 508 -12.32 19.84 -16.25
CA ILE A 508 -11.72 18.63 -15.68
C ILE A 508 -11.86 17.54 -16.73
N THR A 509 -10.73 17.20 -17.36
CA THR A 509 -10.63 16.11 -18.32
C THR A 509 -9.47 15.22 -17.88
N PRO A 510 -9.67 14.37 -16.86
CA PRO A 510 -8.59 13.63 -16.23
C PRO A 510 -7.97 12.65 -17.23
N TRP A 511 -6.64 12.56 -17.21
CA TRP A 511 -5.87 11.60 -18.00
C TRP A 511 -4.97 10.76 -17.09
N ARG A 512 -5.03 9.44 -17.29
CA ARG A 512 -4.36 8.36 -16.54
C ARG A 512 -4.78 8.22 -15.08
N PHE A 513 -5.87 8.85 -14.65
CA PHE A 513 -6.40 8.64 -13.31
C PHE A 513 -6.83 7.17 -13.10
N THR A 514 -7.20 6.44 -14.16
CA THR A 514 -7.40 4.98 -14.10
C THR A 514 -6.23 4.22 -13.45
N GLU A 515 -4.98 4.63 -13.68
CA GLU A 515 -3.81 3.98 -13.06
C GLU A 515 -3.62 4.37 -11.59
N ILE A 516 -3.98 5.61 -11.22
CA ILE A 516 -4.04 6.03 -9.82
C ILE A 516 -5.05 5.13 -9.09
N PHE A 517 -6.23 4.89 -9.67
CA PHE A 517 -7.21 3.98 -9.09
C PHE A 517 -6.71 2.54 -9.03
N ARG A 518 -6.03 2.02 -10.06
CA ARG A 518 -5.39 0.69 -9.99
C ARG A 518 -4.36 0.60 -8.86
N PHE A 519 -3.58 1.66 -8.63
CA PHE A 519 -2.67 1.72 -7.50
C PHE A 519 -3.41 1.73 -6.15
N GLY A 520 -4.51 2.48 -6.08
CA GLY A 520 -5.35 2.64 -4.88
C GLY A 520 -6.28 1.48 -4.55
N LEU A 521 -6.59 0.62 -5.52
CA LEU A 521 -7.32 -0.65 -5.35
C LEU A 521 -6.42 -1.84 -5.02
#